data_AF-A0A8H6LHZ0-F1
#
_entry.id   AF-A0A8H6LHZ0-F1
#
_cell.length_a   1.000
_cell.length_b   1.000
_cell.length_c   1.000
_cell.angle_alpha   90.00
_cell.angle_beta   90.00
_cell.angle_gamma   90.00
#
_symmetry.space_group_name_H-M   'P 1'
#
loop_
_entity.id
_entity.type
_entity.pdbx_description
1 polymer ?
#
loop_
_entity_poly.entity_id
_entity_poly.type
_entity_poly.pdbx_seq_one_letter_code
_entity_poly.pdbx_strand_id
1 'polypeptide(L)'
;MASAPQQATQNLLARAHSPDSVNRIYSEKIQHRSLILRPTSPPPSTINARAARRKARQDKKEKQKQRPKPLSSREKRSLGLHDIPKDGQKYHIYEPLSQMWLGYARELLGNDLSTGGPSAAAKLASAEFHGAPIQVVRSHCPSRVGIQGVVVRDRKFVFEIITKKRGVKVVPKEGTIFRVEITINDGASDGESGQNKKFACEVLGDQMMLRAADRANKKFKAHFLSNI
;
A
#
# COMPACT_ATOMS: atom_id res chain seq x y z
N MET A 1 -58.88 23.94 -44.38
CA MET A 1 -57.59 23.78 -45.08
C MET A 1 -56.66 22.93 -44.22
N ALA A 2 -56.03 21.89 -44.79
CA ALA A 2 -55.09 21.05 -44.05
C ALA A 2 -53.89 21.88 -43.55
N SER A 3 -53.43 21.65 -42.32
CA SER A 3 -52.30 22.41 -41.77
C SER A 3 -50.98 22.00 -42.43
N ALA A 4 -50.00 22.91 -42.44
CA ALA A 4 -48.69 22.69 -43.05
C ALA A 4 -48.02 21.33 -42.71
N PRO A 5 -48.02 20.83 -41.45
CA PRO A 5 -47.44 19.52 -41.14
C PRO A 5 -48.26 18.34 -41.70
N GLN A 6 -49.58 18.50 -41.83
CA GLN A 6 -50.45 17.47 -42.40
C GLN A 6 -50.17 17.30 -43.89
N GLN A 7 -50.07 18.43 -44.61
CA GLN A 7 -49.69 18.44 -46.03
C GLN A 7 -48.30 17.83 -46.26
N ALA A 8 -47.32 18.18 -45.41
CA ALA A 8 -45.96 17.61 -45.52
C ALA A 8 -45.95 16.07 -45.33
N THR A 9 -46.76 15.56 -44.40
CA THR A 9 -46.84 14.12 -44.13
C THR A 9 -47.57 13.37 -45.26
N GLN A 10 -48.66 13.93 -45.78
CA GLN A 10 -49.37 13.37 -46.93
C GLN A 10 -48.51 13.39 -48.19
N ASN A 11 -47.74 14.46 -48.42
CA ASN A 11 -46.77 14.55 -49.52
C ASN A 11 -45.66 13.49 -49.42
N LEU A 12 -45.23 13.13 -48.21
CA LEU A 12 -44.27 12.05 -48.00
C LEU A 12 -44.88 10.67 -48.33
N LEU A 13 -46.11 10.41 -47.90
CA LEU A 13 -46.80 9.15 -48.21
C LEU A 13 -47.08 9.00 -49.70
N ALA A 14 -47.43 10.10 -50.38
CA ALA A 14 -47.72 10.12 -51.82
C ALA A 14 -46.52 9.73 -52.69
N ARG A 15 -45.29 9.73 -52.16
CA ARG A 15 -44.11 9.22 -52.87
C ARG A 15 -44.12 7.70 -53.05
N ALA A 16 -44.86 6.97 -52.22
CA ALA A 16 -44.83 5.50 -52.19
C ALA A 16 -46.20 4.83 -52.36
N HIS A 17 -47.30 5.59 -52.27
CA HIS A 17 -48.66 5.05 -52.26
C HIS A 17 -49.63 5.84 -53.16
N SER A 18 -50.67 5.17 -53.65
CA SER A 18 -51.77 5.78 -54.41
C SER A 18 -52.53 6.81 -53.55
N PRO A 19 -53.17 7.83 -54.15
CA PRO A 19 -53.82 8.92 -53.40
C PRO A 19 -54.88 8.42 -52.40
N ASP A 20 -55.63 7.37 -52.75
CA ASP A 20 -56.61 6.76 -51.84
C ASP A 20 -55.94 6.06 -50.65
N SER A 21 -54.83 5.36 -50.90
CA SER A 21 -54.05 4.71 -49.85
C SER A 21 -53.39 5.73 -48.94
N VAL A 22 -52.93 6.87 -49.48
CA VAL A 22 -52.36 7.98 -48.70
C VAL A 22 -53.38 8.52 -47.72
N ASN A 23 -54.59 8.83 -48.20
CA ASN A 23 -55.65 9.36 -47.35
C ASN A 23 -56.05 8.38 -46.25
N ARG A 24 -56.18 7.09 -46.59
CA ARG A 24 -56.51 6.03 -45.64
C ARG A 24 -55.42 5.81 -44.59
N ILE A 25 -54.16 5.72 -44.99
CA ILE A 25 -53.02 5.54 -44.07
C ILE A 25 -52.88 6.75 -43.16
N TYR A 26 -53.04 7.96 -43.71
CA TYR A 26 -52.93 9.18 -42.96
C TYR A 26 -54.01 9.28 -41.87
N SER A 27 -55.29 9.06 -42.21
CA SER A 27 -56.40 9.16 -41.26
C SER A 27 -56.38 8.05 -40.20
N GLU A 28 -56.17 6.79 -40.62
CA GLU A 28 -56.25 5.64 -39.70
C GLU A 28 -55.01 5.54 -38.79
N LYS A 29 -53.81 5.74 -39.36
CA LYS A 29 -52.57 5.33 -38.68
C LYS A 29 -51.74 6.50 -38.15
N ILE A 30 -51.87 7.70 -38.71
CA ILE A 30 -50.95 8.81 -38.42
C ILE A 30 -51.64 9.96 -37.71
N GLN A 31 -52.81 10.40 -38.16
CA GLN A 31 -53.50 11.60 -37.65
C GLN A 31 -53.71 11.56 -36.14
N HIS A 32 -53.98 10.38 -35.57
CA HIS A 32 -54.25 10.19 -34.15
C HIS A 32 -53.08 9.55 -33.38
N ARG A 33 -51.92 9.32 -34.03
CA ARG A 33 -50.69 8.79 -33.41
C ARG A 33 -49.53 9.75 -33.61
N SER A 34 -49.60 10.92 -32.98
CA SER A 34 -48.48 11.87 -33.00
C SER A 34 -47.28 11.31 -32.23
N LEU A 35 -46.15 11.14 -32.92
CA LEU A 35 -44.88 10.82 -32.27
C LEU A 35 -44.26 12.10 -31.73
N ILE A 36 -44.24 12.25 -30.42
CA ILE A 36 -43.51 13.32 -29.74
C ILE A 36 -42.02 12.99 -29.80
N LEU A 37 -41.38 13.36 -30.92
CA LEU A 37 -39.93 13.22 -31.07
C LEU A 37 -39.26 14.28 -30.21
N ARG A 38 -38.62 13.86 -29.12
CA ARG A 38 -37.67 14.73 -28.41
C ARG A 38 -36.46 14.93 -29.33
N PRO A 39 -36.01 16.17 -29.58
CA PRO A 39 -34.77 16.43 -30.29
C PRO A 39 -33.64 15.64 -29.62
N THR A 40 -32.97 14.77 -30.37
CA THR A 40 -31.84 13.96 -29.91
C THR A 40 -30.56 14.79 -29.73
N SER A 41 -30.60 16.10 -29.99
CA SER A 41 -29.52 17.02 -29.67
C SER A 41 -29.42 17.18 -28.14
N PRO A 42 -28.29 16.79 -27.52
CA PRO A 42 -28.09 17.04 -26.09
C PRO A 42 -28.22 18.55 -25.82
N PRO A 43 -28.87 18.99 -24.72
CA PRO A 43 -28.93 20.41 -24.39
C PRO A 43 -27.52 21.00 -24.28
N PRO A 44 -27.32 22.29 -24.61
CA PRO A 44 -25.97 22.89 -24.71
C PRO A 44 -25.11 22.72 -23.45
N SER A 45 -25.73 22.66 -22.26
CA SER A 45 -25.07 22.34 -20.99
C SER A 45 -24.40 20.95 -20.96
N THR A 46 -24.98 19.95 -21.61
CA THR A 46 -24.43 18.59 -21.70
C THR A 46 -23.32 18.47 -22.74
N ILE A 47 -23.36 19.28 -23.81
CA ILE A 47 -22.25 19.45 -24.77
C ILE A 47 -21.04 20.05 -24.02
N ASN A 48 -21.29 21.06 -23.19
CA ASN A 48 -20.26 21.71 -22.37
C ASN A 48 -19.67 20.74 -21.31
N ALA A 49 -20.50 19.93 -20.65
CA ALA A 49 -20.02 18.92 -19.71
C ALA A 49 -19.16 17.83 -20.38
N ARG A 50 -19.53 17.39 -21.59
CA ARG A 50 -18.73 16.43 -22.37
C ARG A 50 -17.40 17.05 -22.82
N ALA A 51 -17.43 18.30 -23.31
CA ALA A 51 -16.23 19.04 -23.71
C ALA A 51 -15.28 19.27 -22.52
N ALA A 52 -15.80 19.67 -21.37
CA ALA A 52 -15.03 19.85 -20.14
C ALA A 52 -14.34 18.55 -19.69
N ARG A 53 -15.05 17.41 -19.72
CA ARG A 53 -14.45 16.09 -19.42
C ARG A 53 -13.36 15.71 -20.42
N ARG A 54 -13.53 16.03 -21.70
CA ARG A 54 -12.52 15.78 -22.74
C ARG A 54 -11.27 16.63 -22.51
N LYS A 55 -11.45 17.94 -22.24
CA LYS A 55 -10.35 18.85 -21.91
C LYS A 55 -9.58 18.39 -20.67
N ALA A 56 -10.27 18.07 -19.58
CA ALA A 56 -9.64 17.55 -18.37
C ALA A 56 -8.82 16.25 -18.61
N ARG A 57 -9.28 15.36 -19.50
CA ARG A 57 -8.53 14.16 -19.90
C ARG A 57 -7.29 14.52 -20.74
N GLN A 58 -7.39 15.49 -21.64
CA GLN A 58 -6.26 15.98 -22.43
C GLN A 58 -5.22 16.66 -21.54
N ASP A 59 -5.63 17.59 -20.68
CA ASP A 59 -4.76 18.28 -19.73
C ASP A 59 -4.03 17.28 -18.80
N LYS A 60 -4.74 16.24 -18.33
CA LYS A 60 -4.12 15.17 -17.53
C LYS A 60 -3.09 14.36 -18.34
N LYS A 61 -3.35 14.09 -19.62
CA LYS A 61 -2.42 13.37 -20.52
C LYS A 61 -1.19 14.21 -20.83
N GLU A 62 -1.35 15.51 -21.04
CA GLU A 62 -0.24 16.45 -21.27
C GLU A 62 0.64 16.58 -20.04
N LYS A 63 0.05 16.75 -18.86
CA LYS A 63 0.79 16.76 -17.58
C LYS A 63 1.53 15.44 -17.30
N GLN A 64 0.97 14.30 -17.69
CA GLN A 64 1.64 13.01 -17.55
C GLN A 64 2.87 12.87 -18.45
N LYS A 65 2.89 13.49 -19.63
CA LYS A 65 4.04 13.47 -20.54
C LYS A 65 5.23 14.30 -20.04
N GLN A 66 4.98 15.31 -19.21
CA GLN A 66 6.04 16.15 -18.65
C GLN A 66 6.85 15.44 -17.55
N ARG A 67 6.28 14.41 -16.92
CA ARG A 67 6.98 13.63 -15.90
C ARG A 67 7.76 12.51 -16.59
N PRO A 68 9.03 12.27 -16.22
CA PRO A 68 9.76 11.11 -16.73
C PRO A 68 8.97 9.84 -16.40
N LYS A 69 8.94 8.90 -17.35
CA LYS A 69 8.25 7.63 -17.16
C LYS A 69 8.87 6.92 -15.96
N PRO A 70 8.07 6.40 -15.00
CA PRO A 70 8.63 5.62 -13.91
C PRO A 70 9.32 4.38 -14.46
N LEU A 71 10.45 4.01 -13.86
CA LEU A 71 11.18 2.79 -14.21
C LEU A 71 10.25 1.57 -14.10
N SER A 72 10.26 0.75 -15.14
CA SER A 72 9.61 -0.56 -15.16
C SER A 72 10.26 -1.51 -14.16
N SER A 73 9.55 -2.57 -13.80
CA SER A 73 10.08 -3.61 -12.91
C SER A 73 11.28 -4.35 -13.50
N ARG A 74 11.48 -4.33 -14.83
CA ARG A 74 12.68 -4.88 -15.48
C ARG A 74 13.86 -3.93 -15.31
N GLU A 75 13.67 -2.64 -15.59
CA GLU A 75 14.71 -1.61 -15.44
C GLU A 75 15.18 -1.48 -13.98
N LYS A 76 14.25 -1.54 -13.00
CA LYS A 76 14.63 -1.52 -11.58
C LYS A 76 15.50 -2.71 -11.17
N ARG A 77 15.26 -3.89 -11.76
CA ARG A 77 16.06 -5.10 -11.51
C ARG A 77 17.41 -5.03 -12.20
N SER A 78 17.47 -4.55 -13.45
CA SER A 78 18.76 -4.37 -14.14
C SER A 78 19.64 -3.33 -13.47
N LEU A 79 19.06 -2.29 -12.88
CA LEU A 79 19.78 -1.28 -12.09
C LEU A 79 20.14 -1.75 -10.67
N GLY A 80 19.66 -2.91 -10.22
CA GLY A 80 19.92 -3.40 -8.87
C GLY A 80 19.42 -2.45 -7.77
N LEU A 81 18.38 -1.65 -8.03
CA LEU A 81 17.93 -0.58 -7.12
C LEU A 81 17.55 -1.08 -5.72
N HIS A 82 17.22 -2.37 -5.62
CA HIS A 82 16.84 -3.03 -4.37
C HIS A 82 17.94 -3.92 -3.80
N ASP A 83 19.13 -3.96 -4.40
CA ASP A 83 20.23 -4.77 -3.92
C ASP A 83 21.15 -3.92 -3.05
N ILE A 84 21.70 -4.53 -1.99
CA ILE A 84 22.70 -3.87 -1.15
C ILE A 84 24.07 -4.13 -1.79
N PRO A 85 24.80 -3.10 -2.24
CA PRO A 85 26.13 -3.27 -2.81
C PRO A 85 27.05 -4.03 -1.85
N LYS A 86 28.00 -4.82 -2.37
CA LYS A 86 28.91 -5.64 -1.54
C LYS A 86 29.66 -4.81 -0.49
N ASP A 87 30.05 -3.58 -0.83
CA ASP A 87 30.72 -2.67 0.10
C ASP A 87 29.85 -2.28 1.29
N GLY A 88 28.53 -2.20 1.07
CA GLY A 88 27.53 -1.95 2.10
C GLY A 88 27.18 -3.20 2.92
N GLN A 89 27.64 -4.39 2.56
CA GLN A 89 27.34 -5.63 3.30
C GLN A 89 28.33 -5.92 4.44
N LYS A 90 28.90 -4.87 5.04
CA LYS A 90 29.87 -5.00 6.14
C LYS A 90 29.20 -4.65 7.46
N TYR A 91 29.32 -5.53 8.46
CA TYR A 91 28.63 -5.41 9.75
C TYR A 91 28.90 -4.07 10.46
N HIS A 92 30.18 -3.65 10.52
CA HIS A 92 30.59 -2.42 11.21
C HIS A 92 29.88 -1.14 10.73
N ILE A 93 29.42 -1.10 9.46
CA ILE A 93 28.66 0.05 8.91
C ILE A 93 27.33 0.23 9.65
N TYR A 94 26.74 -0.86 10.15
CA TYR A 94 25.44 -0.87 10.81
C TYR A 94 25.52 -0.83 12.35
N GLU A 95 26.72 -0.84 12.94
CA GLU A 95 26.87 -0.72 14.40
C GLU A 95 26.34 0.61 14.94
N PRO A 96 26.63 1.79 14.35
CA PRO A 96 26.05 3.05 14.79
C PRO A 96 24.52 3.06 14.66
N LEU A 97 23.99 2.42 13.60
CA LEU A 97 22.56 2.30 13.40
C LEU A 97 21.90 1.46 14.51
N SER A 98 22.58 0.41 14.96
CA SER A 98 22.11 -0.40 16.09
C SER A 98 22.14 0.37 17.41
N GLN A 99 23.15 1.22 17.65
CA GLN A 99 23.21 2.06 18.84
C GLN A 99 22.08 3.09 18.86
N MET A 100 21.82 3.73 17.71
CA MET A 100 20.70 4.65 17.54
C MET A 100 19.36 3.96 17.80
N TRP A 101 19.18 2.74 17.25
CA TRP A 101 17.95 1.98 17.48
C TRP A 101 17.75 1.62 18.96
N LEU A 102 18.82 1.25 19.67
CA LEU A 102 18.75 1.01 21.12
C LEU A 102 18.37 2.28 21.90
N GLY A 103 18.84 3.45 21.47
CA GLY A 103 18.40 4.75 21.98
C GLY A 103 16.90 4.97 21.80
N TYR A 104 16.45 4.84 20.56
CA TYR A 104 15.03 4.93 20.21
C TYR A 104 14.17 3.97 21.01
N ALA A 105 14.57 2.70 21.14
CA ALA A 105 13.80 1.69 21.87
C ALA A 105 13.72 2.01 23.36
N ARG A 106 14.78 2.60 23.95
CA ARG A 106 14.77 3.07 25.33
C ARG A 106 13.79 4.21 25.55
N GLU A 107 13.80 5.20 24.67
CA GLU A 107 12.86 6.33 24.74
C GLU A 107 11.41 5.89 24.51
N LEU A 108 11.18 4.99 23.55
CA LEU A 108 9.85 4.47 23.21
C LEU A 108 9.23 3.71 24.39
N LEU A 109 10.00 2.81 25.00
CA LEU A 109 9.52 1.99 26.11
C LEU A 109 9.51 2.77 27.42
N GLY A 110 10.51 3.61 27.69
CA GLY A 110 10.61 4.38 28.92
C GLY A 110 10.46 3.48 30.15
N ASN A 111 9.49 3.80 31.01
CA ASN A 111 9.18 3.04 32.22
C ASN A 111 8.72 1.60 31.94
N ASP A 112 8.23 1.30 30.72
CA ASP A 112 7.81 -0.04 30.33
C ASP A 112 8.98 -1.04 30.24
N LEU A 113 10.25 -0.57 30.23
CA LEU A 113 11.43 -1.44 30.29
C LEU A 113 11.54 -2.19 31.62
N SER A 114 11.11 -1.56 32.72
CA SER A 114 11.19 -2.13 34.06
C SER A 114 9.98 -3.01 34.37
N THR A 115 8.81 -2.66 33.84
CA THR A 115 7.53 -3.33 34.12
C THR A 115 7.19 -4.40 33.09
N GLY A 116 7.54 -4.18 31.83
CA GLY A 116 7.08 -4.99 30.70
C GLY A 116 5.57 -4.91 30.47
N GLY A 117 5.01 -6.01 29.97
CA GLY A 117 3.55 -6.18 29.84
C GLY A 117 2.93 -5.67 28.52
N PRO A 118 1.59 -5.61 28.46
CA PRO A 118 0.85 -5.33 27.22
C PRO A 118 1.14 -3.96 26.61
N SER A 119 1.42 -2.93 27.42
CA SER A 119 1.82 -1.60 26.93
C SER A 119 3.13 -1.67 26.14
N ALA A 120 4.16 -2.30 26.73
CA ALA A 120 5.45 -2.52 26.09
C ALA A 120 5.30 -3.29 24.76
N ALA A 121 4.49 -4.35 24.79
CA ALA A 121 4.22 -5.18 23.62
C ALA A 121 3.51 -4.41 22.50
N ALA A 122 2.52 -3.57 22.83
CA ALA A 122 1.81 -2.75 21.85
C ALA A 122 2.73 -1.72 21.18
N LYS A 123 3.57 -1.04 21.97
CA LYS A 123 4.58 -0.10 21.47
C LYS A 123 5.56 -0.79 20.53
N LEU A 124 6.12 -1.92 20.94
CA LEU A 124 7.05 -2.71 20.12
C LEU A 124 6.40 -3.27 18.85
N ALA A 125 5.13 -3.68 18.89
CA ALA A 125 4.42 -4.15 17.69
C ALA A 125 4.29 -3.05 16.62
N SER A 126 4.13 -1.80 17.05
CA SER A 126 4.07 -0.63 16.16
C SER A 126 5.45 -0.06 15.77
N ALA A 127 6.52 -0.50 16.43
CA ALA A 127 7.85 0.08 16.29
C ALA A 127 8.50 -0.20 14.92
N GLU A 128 9.46 0.65 14.58
CA GLU A 128 10.41 0.46 13.49
C GLU A 128 11.48 -0.55 13.92
N PHE A 129 11.81 -1.53 13.07
CA PHE A 129 12.88 -2.50 13.36
C PHE A 129 14.12 -2.33 12.48
N HIS A 130 14.17 -1.32 11.60
CA HIS A 130 15.40 -0.98 10.88
C HIS A 130 16.48 -0.56 11.87
N GLY A 131 17.63 -1.23 11.86
CA GLY A 131 18.69 -1.03 12.84
C GLY A 131 18.55 -1.87 14.12
N ALA A 132 17.47 -2.63 14.30
CA ALA A 132 17.30 -3.42 15.51
C ALA A 132 18.33 -4.56 15.58
N PRO A 133 19.05 -4.74 16.71
CA PRO A 133 19.80 -5.95 16.96
C PRO A 133 18.84 -7.08 17.33
N ILE A 134 18.81 -8.13 16.50
CA ILE A 134 17.87 -9.25 16.69
C ILE A 134 18.57 -10.60 16.61
N GLN A 135 17.96 -11.58 17.25
CA GLN A 135 18.35 -12.99 17.19
C GLN A 135 17.14 -13.86 16.84
N VAL A 136 17.32 -14.82 15.94
CA VAL A 136 16.31 -15.85 15.67
C VAL A 136 16.38 -16.90 16.79
N VAL A 137 15.35 -16.95 17.64
CA VAL A 137 15.29 -17.92 18.76
C VAL A 137 14.52 -19.17 18.35
N ARG A 138 13.47 -19.01 17.56
CA ARG A 138 12.67 -20.12 17.04
C ARG A 138 12.36 -19.89 15.57
N SER A 139 12.40 -20.95 14.78
CA SER A 139 11.95 -20.92 13.38
C SER A 139 11.47 -22.30 12.98
N HIS A 140 10.48 -22.37 12.08
CA HIS A 140 10.08 -23.63 11.46
C HIS A 140 11.23 -24.31 10.72
N CYS A 141 12.22 -23.53 10.26
CA CYS A 141 13.45 -24.05 9.66
C CYS A 141 14.60 -24.02 10.69
N PRO A 142 15.04 -25.17 11.24
CA PRO A 142 16.05 -25.21 12.31
C PRO A 142 17.39 -24.57 11.92
N SER A 143 17.76 -24.58 10.63
CA SER A 143 19.00 -23.98 10.13
C SER A 143 19.07 -22.45 10.29
N ARG A 144 17.93 -21.79 10.53
CA ARG A 144 17.84 -20.34 10.75
C ARG A 144 17.95 -19.95 12.23
N VAL A 145 17.75 -20.90 13.13
CA VAL A 145 17.85 -20.65 14.57
C VAL A 145 19.29 -20.27 14.92
N GLY A 146 19.44 -19.25 15.77
CA GLY A 146 20.73 -18.71 16.16
C GLY A 146 21.31 -17.67 15.20
N ILE A 147 20.64 -17.34 14.08
CA ILE A 147 21.03 -16.17 13.27
C ILE A 147 20.90 -14.92 14.15
N GLN A 148 22.01 -14.22 14.36
CA GLN A 148 22.07 -12.98 15.14
C GLN A 148 22.73 -11.88 14.31
N GLY A 149 22.17 -10.68 14.38
CA GLY A 149 22.70 -9.53 13.67
C GLY A 149 21.81 -8.29 13.76
N VAL A 150 22.09 -7.32 12.91
CA VAL A 150 21.32 -6.07 12.83
C VAL A 150 20.37 -6.13 11.64
N VAL A 151 19.12 -5.69 11.81
CA VAL A 151 18.17 -5.59 10.70
C VAL A 151 18.57 -4.44 9.79
N VAL A 152 18.96 -4.75 8.56
CA VAL A 152 19.25 -3.77 7.52
C VAL A 152 17.97 -3.28 6.86
N ARG A 153 17.03 -4.20 6.58
CA ARG A 153 15.74 -3.88 5.97
C ARG A 153 14.59 -4.66 6.58
N ASP A 154 13.53 -3.93 6.89
CA ASP A 154 12.23 -4.46 7.27
C ASP A 154 11.28 -4.43 6.07
N ARG A 155 11.14 -5.59 5.41
CA ARG A 155 10.19 -5.79 4.32
C ARG A 155 8.94 -6.45 4.85
N LYS A 156 7.87 -6.44 4.05
CA LYS A 156 6.57 -7.02 4.42
C LYS A 156 6.70 -8.42 5.03
N PHE A 157 7.37 -9.36 4.35
CA PHE A 157 7.44 -10.77 4.78
C PHE A 157 8.79 -11.23 5.31
N VAL A 158 9.83 -10.42 5.18
CA VAL A 158 11.21 -10.82 5.47
C VAL A 158 11.94 -9.73 6.22
N PHE A 159 12.86 -10.12 7.09
CA PHE A 159 13.93 -9.27 7.59
C PHE A 159 15.21 -9.59 6.84
N GLU A 160 15.91 -8.54 6.42
CA GLU A 160 17.28 -8.67 5.94
C GLU A 160 18.22 -8.32 7.10
N ILE A 161 18.97 -9.31 7.58
CA ILE A 161 19.79 -9.23 8.78
C ILE A 161 21.27 -9.29 8.38
N ILE A 162 22.06 -8.28 8.71
CA ILE A 162 23.51 -8.34 8.56
C ILE A 162 24.11 -9.10 9.76
N THR A 163 24.77 -10.21 9.47
CA THR A 163 25.46 -11.02 10.48
C THR A 163 26.95 -10.67 10.53
N LYS A 164 27.58 -10.84 11.70
CA LYS A 164 29.03 -10.56 11.86
C LYS A 164 29.92 -11.42 10.96
N LYS A 165 29.54 -12.68 10.70
CA LYS A 165 30.37 -13.68 10.00
C LYS A 165 29.91 -14.00 8.58
N ARG A 166 28.60 -13.95 8.29
CA ARG A 166 28.01 -14.58 7.09
C ARG A 166 27.33 -13.57 6.15
N GLY A 167 27.62 -12.28 6.30
CA GLY A 167 27.02 -11.21 5.50
C GLY A 167 25.53 -11.06 5.74
N VAL A 168 24.81 -10.50 4.76
CA VAL A 168 23.36 -10.28 4.81
C VAL A 168 22.61 -11.59 4.62
N LYS A 169 21.66 -11.88 5.51
CA LYS A 169 20.75 -13.02 5.47
C LYS A 169 19.32 -12.54 5.36
N VAL A 170 18.56 -13.10 4.43
CA VAL A 170 17.13 -12.85 4.30
C VAL A 170 16.39 -13.91 5.10
N VAL A 171 15.72 -13.50 6.18
CA VAL A 171 14.99 -14.39 7.08
C VAL A 171 13.48 -14.10 6.93
N PRO A 172 12.66 -15.08 6.55
CA PRO A 172 11.22 -14.91 6.53
C PRO A 172 10.68 -14.76 7.94
N LYS A 173 9.67 -13.89 8.09
CA LYS A 173 9.02 -13.64 9.37
C LYS A 173 8.04 -14.74 9.73
N GLU A 174 7.43 -15.35 8.72
CA GLU A 174 6.51 -16.47 8.90
C GLU A 174 7.19 -17.62 9.67
N GLY A 175 6.49 -18.11 10.70
CA GLY A 175 6.93 -19.21 11.55
C GLY A 175 8.25 -18.94 12.26
N THR A 176 8.62 -17.68 12.48
CA THR A 176 9.90 -17.29 13.09
C THR A 176 9.68 -16.32 14.25
N ILE A 177 10.36 -16.58 15.37
CA ILE A 177 10.36 -15.74 16.57
C ILE A 177 11.72 -15.06 16.71
N PHE A 178 11.69 -13.74 16.79
CA PHE A 178 12.88 -12.90 16.91
C PHE A 178 12.98 -12.36 18.34
N ARG A 179 14.11 -12.55 18.99
CA ARG A 179 14.43 -11.91 20.27
C ARG A 179 15.16 -10.62 20.04
N VAL A 180 14.77 -9.60 20.77
CA VAL A 180 15.38 -8.28 20.80
C VAL A 180 15.83 -8.02 22.23
N GLU A 181 17.08 -7.58 22.39
CA GLU A 181 17.64 -7.24 23.70
C GLU A 181 17.96 -5.75 23.77
N ILE A 182 17.45 -5.10 24.81
CA ILE A 182 17.65 -3.68 25.09
C ILE A 182 18.37 -3.58 26.43
N THR A 183 19.52 -2.89 26.44
CA THR A 183 20.24 -2.60 27.69
C THR A 183 19.58 -1.42 28.38
N ILE A 184 19.24 -1.61 29.66
CA ILE A 184 18.71 -0.56 30.52
C ILE A 184 19.91 0.09 31.20
N ASN A 185 20.16 1.36 30.88
CA ASN A 185 21.15 2.16 31.59
C ASN A 185 20.40 2.84 32.74
N ASP A 186 20.39 2.24 33.92
CA ASP A 186 19.88 2.90 35.12
C ASP A 186 20.84 4.06 35.43
N GLY A 187 20.42 5.29 35.12
CA GLY A 187 21.21 6.49 35.35
C GLY A 187 21.32 6.79 36.85
N ALA A 188 22.19 6.08 37.57
CA ALA A 188 22.73 6.44 38.89
C ALA A 188 23.66 5.35 39.43
N SER A 189 24.93 5.34 39.03
CA SER A 189 26.05 5.04 39.94
C SER A 189 27.38 5.24 39.20
N ASP A 190 28.02 6.39 39.45
CA ASP A 190 29.48 6.47 39.46
C ASP A 190 29.98 5.48 40.52
N GLY A 191 30.25 4.26 40.10
CA GLY A 191 30.59 3.17 40.99
C GLY A 191 30.69 1.86 40.23
N GLU A 192 31.92 1.37 40.14
CA GLU A 192 32.29 0.09 39.56
C GLU A 192 31.36 -1.04 40.08
N SER A 193 30.79 -1.83 39.16
CA SER A 193 29.97 -3.05 39.38
C SER A 193 28.43 -2.94 39.27
N GLY A 194 27.90 -2.02 38.45
CA GLY A 194 26.47 -2.04 38.09
C GLY A 194 26.11 -3.21 37.15
N GLN A 195 25.26 -4.14 37.62
CA GLN A 195 24.71 -5.20 36.77
C GLN A 195 23.93 -4.59 35.61
N ASN A 196 24.41 -4.77 34.38
CA ASN A 196 23.80 -4.23 33.18
C ASN A 196 22.46 -4.95 32.91
N LYS A 197 21.36 -4.40 33.42
CA LYS A 197 20.03 -5.02 33.36
C LYS A 197 19.56 -5.02 31.90
N LYS A 198 19.15 -6.19 31.41
CA LYS A 198 18.69 -6.36 30.03
C LYS A 198 17.20 -6.62 29.98
N PHE A 199 16.48 -5.83 29.21
CA PHE A 199 15.12 -6.13 28.80
C PHE A 199 15.17 -6.97 27.52
N ALA A 200 14.63 -8.18 27.57
CA ALA A 200 14.51 -9.05 26.41
C ALA A 200 13.04 -9.21 26.05
N CYS A 201 12.71 -9.01 24.77
CA CYS A 201 11.37 -9.25 24.25
C CYS A 201 11.42 -10.19 23.05
N GLU A 202 10.40 -11.04 22.93
CA GLU A 202 10.22 -11.93 21.80
C GLU A 202 9.13 -11.37 20.89
N VAL A 203 9.49 -11.19 19.62
CA VAL A 203 8.65 -10.66 18.57
C VAL A 203 8.25 -11.80 17.64
N LEU A 204 6.94 -12.05 17.59
CA LEU A 204 6.36 -13.06 16.71
C LEU A 204 6.35 -12.55 15.27
N GLY A 205 7.11 -13.19 14.39
CA GLY A 205 7.26 -12.76 13.01
C GLY A 205 5.95 -12.79 12.21
N ASP A 206 5.04 -13.71 12.51
CA ASP A 206 3.70 -13.79 11.90
C ASP A 206 2.90 -12.49 12.08
N GLN A 207 3.07 -11.82 13.24
CA GLN A 207 2.42 -10.54 13.51
C GLN A 207 3.13 -9.35 12.86
N MET A 208 4.36 -9.57 12.38
CA MET A 208 5.22 -8.57 11.75
C MET A 208 5.19 -8.61 10.23
N MET A 209 4.26 -9.36 9.60
CA MET A 209 4.14 -9.53 8.14
C MET A 209 3.65 -8.28 7.37
N LEU A 210 3.73 -7.10 7.98
CA LEU A 210 3.46 -5.80 7.37
C LEU A 210 4.73 -4.97 7.33
N ARG A 211 4.81 -4.04 6.38
CA ARG A 211 5.91 -3.06 6.33
C ARG A 211 5.83 -2.17 7.57
N ALA A 212 6.96 -1.67 8.03
CA ALA A 212 7.03 -0.84 9.24
C ALA A 212 6.07 0.36 9.19
N ALA A 213 6.05 1.12 8.10
CA ALA A 213 5.13 2.24 7.90
C ALA A 213 3.64 1.84 7.94
N ASP A 214 3.31 0.63 7.49
CA ASP A 214 1.94 0.12 7.53
C ASP A 214 1.57 -0.36 8.95
N ARG A 215 2.55 -0.81 9.77
CA ARG A 215 2.32 -1.25 11.16
C ARG A 215 2.00 -0.08 12.09
N ALA A 216 2.69 1.04 11.93
CA ALA A 216 2.46 2.23 12.76
C ALA A 216 1.00 2.71 12.71
N ASN A 217 0.33 2.53 11.56
CA ASN A 217 -1.05 2.94 11.35
C ASN A 217 -2.08 1.82 11.62
N LYS A 218 -1.62 0.60 11.92
CA LYS A 218 -2.51 -0.55 12.12
C LYS A 218 -2.96 -0.66 13.57
N LYS A 219 -4.26 -0.82 13.75
CA LYS A 219 -4.84 -1.29 15.01
C LYS A 219 -4.61 -2.80 15.14
N PHE A 220 -3.66 -3.21 15.98
CA PHE A 220 -3.44 -4.62 16.28
C PHE A 220 -4.60 -5.16 17.12
N LYS A 221 -5.14 -6.31 16.72
CA LYS A 221 -6.18 -7.03 17.46
C LYS A 221 -5.56 -8.31 18.00
N ALA A 222 -5.90 -8.65 19.23
CA ALA A 222 -5.53 -9.94 19.80
C ALA A 222 -6.25 -11.04 19.02
N HIS A 223 -5.48 -11.87 18.31
CA HIS A 223 -5.97 -13.08 17.68
C HIS A 223 -5.34 -14.27 18.40
N PHE A 224 -6.12 -15.31 18.63
CA PHE A 224 -5.58 -16.57 19.11
C PHE A 224 -4.68 -17.18 18.04
N LEU A 225 -3.48 -17.59 18.42
CA LEU A 225 -2.50 -18.20 17.54
C LEU A 225 -2.36 -19.66 17.93
N SER A 226 -2.84 -20.56 17.08
CA SER A 226 -2.87 -22.00 17.35
C SER A 226 -1.48 -22.65 17.33
N ASN A 227 -0.50 -22.00 16.72
CA ASN A 227 0.79 -22.59 16.34
C ASN A 227 2.00 -21.93 17.03
N ILE A 228 1.79 -21.31 18.19
CA ILE A 228 2.89 -20.80 19.05
C ILE A 228 3.19 -21.83 20.12
#